data_AF-A0AAD7HVX2-F1
#
_entry.id   AF-A0AAD7HVX2-F1
#
_cell.length_a   1.000
_cell.length_b   1.000
_cell.length_c   1.000
_cell.angle_alpha   90.00
_cell.angle_beta   90.00
_cell.angle_gamma   90.00
#
_symmetry.space_group_name_H-M   'P 1'
#
loop_
_entity.id
_entity.type
_entity.pdbx_description
1 polymer ?
#
loop_
_entity_poly.entity_id
_entity_poly.type
_entity_poly.pdbx_seq_one_letter_code
_entity_poly.pdbx_strand_id
1 'polypeptide(L)'
;MSYLRTSVPARTCPSWSTCLRRAYATTRNDLGAPPDAQWPHPLHTSSRLTDRKSIFLAHASILPAPTALPDLIEHLRALPRTNAKRATHCMYAYRAAGVAGQSDGGEGGSGDRLARLLRLSGCENVAVIVWRWYGGVKLGADRWKRISEVAREALDSGGFLVNQNGAEGQNKKRKKKK
;
A
#
# COMPACT_ATOMS: atom_id res chain seq x y z
N MET A 1 49.66 1.74 53.36
CA MET A 1 49.44 1.64 51.90
C MET A 1 48.86 0.28 51.60
N SER A 2 47.80 0.25 50.78
CA SER A 2 47.26 -0.86 49.98
C SER A 2 45.73 -0.97 50.13
N TYR A 3 45.05 -0.28 49.21
CA TYR A 3 43.64 -0.42 48.91
C TYR A 3 43.43 -1.70 48.07
N LEU A 4 42.40 -2.49 48.38
CA LEU A 4 41.78 -3.39 47.40
C LEU A 4 40.25 -3.29 47.52
N ARG A 5 39.67 -2.81 46.42
CA ARG A 5 38.25 -2.66 46.10
C ARG A 5 37.59 -4.03 45.94
N THR A 6 36.42 -4.23 46.54
CA THR A 6 35.50 -5.32 46.16
C THR A 6 34.16 -4.76 45.66
N SER A 7 33.93 -5.07 44.38
CA SER A 7 32.69 -5.20 43.59
C SER A 7 31.32 -4.88 44.21
N VAL A 8 30.52 -4.09 43.46
CA VAL A 8 29.10 -3.76 43.67
C VAL A 8 28.22 -4.68 42.78
N PRO A 9 27.13 -5.28 43.29
CA PRO A 9 26.21 -6.04 42.44
C PRO A 9 25.19 -5.15 41.72
N ALA A 10 24.94 -5.48 40.45
CA ALA A 10 23.96 -4.83 39.58
C ALA A 10 22.52 -5.28 39.92
N ARG A 11 21.61 -4.30 40.01
CA ARG A 11 20.17 -4.51 40.23
C ARG A 11 19.49 -4.83 38.90
N THR A 12 18.73 -5.92 38.87
CA THR A 12 17.84 -6.29 37.76
C THR A 12 16.50 -5.54 37.89
N CYS A 13 16.11 -4.81 36.84
CA CYS A 13 14.77 -4.20 36.73
C CYS A 13 13.77 -5.18 36.10
N PRO A 14 12.56 -5.36 36.66
CA PRO A 14 11.47 -6.06 36.01
C PRO A 14 10.44 -5.11 35.35
N SER A 15 9.66 -5.70 34.45
CA SER A 15 8.30 -5.32 34.04
C SER A 15 8.14 -4.20 33.01
N TRP A 16 7.85 -4.60 31.77
CA TRP A 16 7.01 -3.82 30.87
C TRP A 16 5.56 -4.29 30.99
N SER A 17 4.72 -3.42 31.55
CA SER A 17 3.28 -3.47 31.44
C SER A 17 2.76 -2.06 31.21
N THR A 18 2.10 -1.90 30.06
CA THR A 18 0.87 -1.12 29.82
C THR A 18 0.88 0.38 30.11
N CYS A 19 0.63 1.19 29.06
CA CYS A 19 -0.44 2.21 29.03
C CYS A 19 -0.43 2.90 27.65
N LEU A 20 -1.43 2.64 26.81
CA LEU A 20 -2.69 3.40 26.70
C LEU A 20 -2.55 4.74 25.94
N ARG A 21 -3.23 4.76 24.79
CA ARG A 21 -3.94 5.87 24.12
C ARG A 21 -3.94 7.20 24.90
N ARG A 22 -3.75 8.33 24.19
CA ARG A 22 -4.85 9.23 23.72
C ARG A 22 -4.34 10.59 23.19
N ALA A 23 -5.13 11.10 22.24
CA ALA A 23 -5.41 12.51 21.90
C ALA A 23 -4.31 13.42 21.34
N TYR A 24 -4.53 13.75 20.05
CA TYR A 24 -4.50 15.08 19.45
C TYR A 24 -4.37 16.25 20.46
N ALA A 25 -3.24 16.94 20.40
CA ALA A 25 -3.10 18.31 20.87
C ALA A 25 -2.60 19.15 19.70
N THR A 26 -3.44 20.05 19.21
CA THR A 26 -3.06 21.11 18.28
C THR A 26 -2.53 22.28 19.10
N THR A 27 -1.27 22.65 18.87
CA THR A 27 -0.73 23.97 19.21
C THR A 27 -0.24 24.65 17.95
N ARG A 28 -0.79 25.83 17.65
CA ARG A 28 -0.35 26.75 16.60
C ARG A 28 0.94 27.47 17.01
N ASN A 29 2.00 27.39 16.22
CA ASN A 29 2.59 28.46 15.41
C ASN A 29 4.07 28.20 15.06
N ASP A 30 4.38 28.48 13.80
CA ASP A 30 5.65 28.82 13.14
C ASP A 30 6.97 28.20 13.63
N LEU A 31 7.55 27.38 12.74
CA LEU A 31 8.94 27.42 12.24
C LEU A 31 9.24 26.08 11.54
N GLY A 32 9.13 26.06 10.20
CA GLY A 32 9.64 24.98 9.35
C GLY A 32 8.95 23.62 9.52
N ALA A 33 8.03 23.27 8.61
CA ALA A 33 7.60 21.88 8.49
C ALA A 33 8.85 21.00 8.25
N PRO A 34 9.08 19.93 9.04
CA PRO A 34 10.17 19.00 8.77
C PRO A 34 9.95 18.36 7.39
N PRO A 35 11.00 18.02 6.63
CA PRO A 35 10.92 17.38 5.31
C PRO A 35 10.44 15.91 5.36
N ASP A 36 9.64 15.56 6.36
CA ASP A 36 9.01 14.26 6.54
C ASP A 36 7.53 14.38 6.11
N ALA A 37 7.32 14.48 4.80
CA ALA A 37 6.04 14.21 4.16
C ALA A 37 5.70 12.70 4.30
N GLN A 38 5.51 12.25 5.54
CA GLN A 38 5.13 10.89 5.87
C GLN A 38 3.62 10.80 5.84
N TRP A 39 3.15 9.97 4.92
CA TRP A 39 1.74 9.63 4.83
C TRP A 39 1.27 9.00 6.15
N PRO A 40 0.22 9.55 6.81
CA PRO A 40 -0.11 9.22 8.20
C PRO A 40 -0.94 7.93 8.33
N HIS A 41 -1.35 7.31 7.22
CA HIS A 41 -2.19 6.11 7.23
C HIS A 41 -1.39 4.85 6.87
N PRO A 42 -1.81 3.66 7.37
CA PRO A 42 -1.18 2.40 7.03
C PRO A 42 -1.12 2.17 5.52
N LEU A 43 0.09 1.87 5.04
CA LEU A 43 0.33 1.60 3.63
C LEU A 43 0.45 0.09 3.38
N HIS A 44 -0.50 -0.46 2.65
CA HIS A 44 -0.53 -1.86 2.26
C HIS A 44 0.05 -1.99 0.85
N THR A 45 0.94 -2.96 0.66
CA THR A 45 1.70 -3.11 -0.59
C THR A 45 1.61 -4.56 -1.05
N SER A 46 1.27 -4.77 -2.32
CA SER A 46 1.26 -6.11 -2.92
C SER A 46 2.67 -6.67 -3.09
N SER A 47 2.76 -7.96 -3.37
CA SER A 47 3.96 -8.54 -3.96
C SER A 47 4.27 -7.90 -5.33
N ARG A 48 5.54 -7.93 -5.74
CA ARG A 48 5.94 -7.51 -7.09
C ARG A 48 5.65 -8.65 -8.06
N LEU A 49 4.69 -8.44 -8.95
CA LEU A 49 4.36 -9.41 -9.99
C LEU A 49 5.16 -9.11 -11.25
N THR A 50 5.87 -10.11 -11.78
CA THR A 50 6.61 -9.99 -13.04
C THR A 50 5.96 -10.82 -14.14
N ASP A 51 5.72 -10.22 -15.31
CA ASP A 51 5.17 -10.88 -16.50
C ASP A 51 5.84 -10.35 -17.76
N ARG A 52 6.46 -11.24 -18.55
CA ARG A 52 7.25 -10.91 -19.77
C ARG A 52 8.11 -9.65 -19.62
N LYS A 53 8.93 -9.60 -18.57
CA LYS A 53 9.81 -8.47 -18.16
C LYS A 53 9.10 -7.21 -17.68
N SER A 54 7.78 -7.13 -17.76
CA SER A 54 7.01 -6.07 -17.13
C SER A 54 6.82 -6.39 -15.65
N ILE A 55 6.91 -5.37 -14.79
CA ILE A 55 6.72 -5.51 -13.34
C ILE A 55 5.49 -4.71 -12.94
N PHE A 56 4.71 -5.25 -12.01
CA PHE A 56 3.52 -4.63 -11.44
C PHE A 56 3.66 -4.58 -9.92
N LEU A 57 3.25 -3.47 -9.32
CA LEU A 57 3.21 -3.28 -7.87
C LEU A 57 2.00 -2.43 -7.54
N ALA A 58 1.21 -2.83 -6.55
CA ALA A 58 0.09 -2.04 -6.07
C ALA A 58 0.32 -1.59 -4.63
N HIS A 59 -0.27 -0.44 -4.32
CA HIS A 59 -0.41 0.06 -2.96
C HIS A 59 -1.86 0.42 -2.69
N ALA A 60 -2.31 0.14 -1.47
CA ALA A 60 -3.61 0.54 -0.97
C ALA A 60 -3.43 1.26 0.38
N SER A 61 -4.20 2.32 0.57
CA SER A 61 -4.24 3.03 1.84
C SER A 61 -5.61 3.66 2.03
N ILE A 62 -5.94 3.91 3.30
CA ILE A 62 -7.03 4.80 3.68
C ILE A 62 -6.79 6.17 3.04
N LEU A 63 -7.81 6.73 2.39
CA LEU A 63 -7.83 8.07 1.84
C LEU A 63 -9.03 8.83 2.46
N PRO A 64 -8.79 9.79 3.37
CA PRO A 64 -9.88 10.49 4.05
C PRO A 64 -10.62 11.47 3.14
N ALA A 65 -9.89 12.14 2.23
CA ALA A 65 -10.44 13.12 1.31
C ALA A 65 -9.75 13.02 -0.07
N PRO A 66 -10.45 13.36 -1.17
CA PRO A 66 -9.85 13.38 -2.51
C PRO A 66 -8.62 14.30 -2.62
N THR A 67 -8.59 15.38 -1.83
CA THR A 67 -7.50 16.36 -1.81
C THR A 67 -6.18 15.79 -1.29
N ALA A 68 -6.19 14.71 -0.52
CA ALA A 68 -4.99 14.06 0.03
C ALA A 68 -4.36 13.05 -0.95
N LEU A 69 -4.98 12.80 -2.10
CA LEU A 69 -4.47 11.83 -3.07
C LEU A 69 -3.09 12.22 -3.66
N PRO A 70 -2.84 13.49 -4.05
CA PRO A 70 -1.52 13.90 -4.54
C PRO A 70 -0.42 13.61 -3.50
N ASP A 71 -0.66 13.93 -2.23
CA ASP A 71 0.30 13.70 -1.14
C ASP A 71 0.64 12.20 -0.99
N LEU A 72 -0.35 11.31 -1.10
CA LEU A 72 -0.13 9.86 -1.11
C LEU A 72 0.76 9.42 -2.28
N ILE A 73 0.50 9.94 -3.48
CA ILE A 73 1.27 9.60 -4.69
C ILE A 73 2.71 10.10 -4.56
N GLU A 74 2.91 11.32 -4.06
CA GLU A 74 4.23 11.90 -3.83
C GLU A 74 5.01 11.13 -2.76
N HIS A 75 4.35 10.78 -1.65
CA HIS A 75 4.92 9.91 -0.62
C HIS A 75 5.38 8.58 -1.21
N LEU A 76 4.52 7.91 -1.99
CA LEU A 76 4.85 6.64 -2.66
C LEU A 76 6.05 6.75 -3.61
N ARG A 77 6.18 7.88 -4.31
CA ARG A 77 7.33 8.19 -5.17
C ARG A 77 8.58 8.45 -4.35
N ALA A 78 8.48 9.09 -3.19
CA ALA A 78 9.62 9.37 -2.32
C ALA A 78 10.23 8.09 -1.71
N LEU A 79 9.44 7.04 -1.49
CA LEU A 79 9.90 5.78 -0.90
C LEU A 79 10.92 5.04 -1.79
N PRO A 80 12.17 4.82 -1.34
CA PRO A 80 13.20 4.15 -2.15
C PRO A 80 12.85 2.70 -2.51
N ARG A 81 12.18 1.98 -1.59
CA ARG A 81 11.77 0.57 -1.74
C ARG A 81 10.80 0.35 -2.91
N THR A 82 9.95 1.33 -3.21
CA THR A 82 8.93 1.19 -4.26
C THR A 82 9.54 1.42 -5.63
N ASN A 83 10.57 2.26 -5.73
CA ASN A 83 11.16 2.73 -6.98
C ASN A 83 10.09 3.31 -7.95
N ALA A 84 9.05 3.91 -7.39
CA ALA A 84 7.88 4.38 -8.14
C ALA A 84 8.19 5.57 -9.07
N LYS A 85 9.23 6.37 -8.78
CA LYS A 85 9.72 7.44 -9.67
C LYS A 85 10.15 6.94 -11.05
N ARG A 86 10.58 5.68 -11.16
CA ARG A 86 11.03 5.06 -12.42
C ARG A 86 9.94 4.23 -13.10
N ALA A 87 8.72 4.21 -12.53
CA ALA A 87 7.60 3.51 -13.16
C ALA A 87 7.21 4.21 -14.46
N THR A 88 6.84 3.43 -15.45
CA THR A 88 6.43 3.92 -16.77
C THR A 88 4.98 4.38 -16.74
N HIS A 89 4.16 3.72 -15.94
CA HIS A 89 2.74 4.04 -15.76
C HIS A 89 2.36 4.05 -14.29
N CYS A 90 1.50 5.00 -13.93
CA CYS A 90 0.99 5.23 -12.57
C CYS A 90 -0.52 5.42 -12.65
N MET A 91 -1.25 4.35 -12.39
CA MET A 91 -2.68 4.26 -12.57
C MET A 91 -3.33 4.10 -11.19
N TYR A 92 -4.47 4.75 -10.98
CA TYR A 92 -5.10 4.76 -9.66
C TYR A 92 -6.61 4.84 -9.74
N ALA A 93 -7.26 4.43 -8.65
CA ALA A 93 -8.64 4.74 -8.38
C ALA A 93 -8.84 4.95 -6.89
N TYR A 94 -9.83 5.74 -6.52
CA TYR A 94 -10.18 5.98 -5.13
C TYR A 94 -11.68 6.17 -4.95
N ARG A 95 -12.13 5.93 -3.72
CA ARG A 95 -13.43 6.35 -3.21
C ARG A 95 -13.20 6.98 -1.84
N ALA A 96 -13.51 8.26 -1.68
CA ALA A 96 -13.30 9.00 -0.44
C ALA A 96 -14.38 10.06 -0.25
N ALA A 97 -14.96 10.14 0.95
CA ALA A 97 -16.00 11.11 1.30
C ALA A 97 -17.17 11.17 0.28
N GLY A 98 -17.62 10.01 -0.22
CA GLY A 98 -18.70 9.91 -1.20
C GLY A 98 -18.32 10.23 -2.65
N VAL A 99 -17.09 10.70 -2.89
CA VAL A 99 -16.57 11.00 -4.23
C VAL A 99 -15.70 9.85 -4.73
N ALA A 100 -15.82 9.50 -5.99
CA ALA A 100 -14.97 8.54 -6.67
C ALA A 100 -14.16 9.23 -7.77
N GLY A 101 -12.92 8.78 -7.98
CA GLY A 101 -12.07 9.26 -9.06
C GLY A 101 -11.10 8.18 -9.51
N GLN A 102 -10.59 8.34 -10.74
CA GLN A 102 -9.68 7.38 -11.36
C GLN A 102 -8.76 8.05 -12.38
N SER A 103 -7.63 7.41 -12.66
CA SER A 103 -6.74 7.79 -13.76
C SER A 103 -6.07 6.56 -14.36
N ASP A 104 -6.03 6.53 -15.69
CA ASP A 104 -5.37 5.49 -16.47
C ASP A 104 -3.85 5.55 -16.43
N GLY A 105 -3.24 6.70 -16.11
CA GLY A 105 -1.78 6.78 -15.93
C GLY A 105 -0.93 6.40 -17.14
N GLY A 106 -1.49 6.47 -18.35
CA GLY A 106 -0.88 6.00 -19.60
C GLY A 106 -1.19 4.54 -19.98
N GLU A 107 -1.89 3.80 -19.11
CA GLU A 107 -2.46 2.48 -19.41
C GLU A 107 -3.96 2.61 -19.66
N GLY A 108 -4.37 2.74 -20.92
CA GLY A 108 -5.77 2.96 -21.27
C GLY A 108 -6.75 1.92 -20.71
N GLY A 109 -7.86 2.39 -20.14
CA GLY A 109 -8.96 1.59 -19.59
C GLY A 109 -8.67 0.93 -18.24
N SER A 110 -7.60 1.36 -17.58
CA SER A 110 -7.08 0.70 -16.38
C SER A 110 -7.61 1.34 -15.09
N GLY A 111 -7.82 2.65 -15.08
CA GLY A 111 -8.42 3.38 -13.98
C GLY A 111 -9.91 3.08 -13.83
N ASP A 112 -10.68 2.99 -14.93
CA ASP A 112 -12.08 2.52 -14.88
C ASP A 112 -12.19 1.10 -14.29
N ARG A 113 -11.28 0.21 -14.68
CA ARG A 113 -11.20 -1.15 -14.13
C ARG A 113 -10.92 -1.16 -12.64
N LEU A 114 -10.01 -0.32 -12.16
CA LEU A 114 -9.71 -0.16 -10.73
C LEU A 114 -10.89 0.46 -9.96
N ALA A 115 -11.56 1.47 -10.53
CA ALA A 115 -12.74 2.08 -9.94
C ALA A 115 -13.89 1.07 -9.80
N ARG A 116 -14.12 0.26 -10.85
CA ARG A 116 -15.08 -0.86 -10.81
C ARG A 116 -14.72 -1.88 -9.74
N LEU A 117 -13.43 -2.20 -9.57
CA LEU A 117 -12.96 -3.10 -8.52
C LEU A 117 -13.31 -2.58 -7.12
N LEU A 118 -13.03 -1.30 -6.84
CA LEU A 118 -13.36 -0.67 -5.54
C LEU A 118 -14.88 -0.65 -5.31
N ARG A 119 -15.67 -0.33 -6.33
CA ARG A 119 -17.13 -0.29 -6.25
C ARG A 119 -17.72 -1.68 -5.95
N LEU A 120 -17.29 -2.71 -6.68
CA LEU A 120 -17.78 -4.09 -6.48
C LEU A 120 -17.34 -4.67 -5.13
N SER A 121 -16.18 -4.25 -4.63
CA SER A 121 -15.66 -4.71 -3.34
C SER A 121 -16.25 -3.93 -2.15
N GLY A 122 -17.07 -2.91 -2.41
CA GLY A 122 -17.68 -2.08 -1.37
C GLY A 122 -16.69 -1.21 -0.59
N CYS A 123 -15.46 -1.01 -1.10
CA CYS A 123 -14.43 -0.27 -0.38
C CYS A 123 -14.73 1.23 -0.37
N GLU A 124 -14.69 1.87 0.80
CA GLU A 124 -14.88 3.32 0.99
C GLU A 124 -13.74 3.93 1.80
N ASN A 125 -13.44 5.20 1.54
CA ASN A 125 -12.32 5.94 2.10
C ASN A 125 -10.98 5.24 1.85
N VAL A 126 -10.79 4.71 0.64
CA VAL A 126 -9.60 3.96 0.22
C VAL A 126 -9.15 4.43 -1.16
N ALA A 127 -7.84 4.51 -1.35
CA ALA A 127 -7.18 4.66 -2.63
C ALA A 127 -6.35 3.42 -2.96
N VAL A 128 -6.38 3.02 -4.23
CA VAL A 128 -5.49 2.01 -4.80
C VAL A 128 -4.66 2.63 -5.92
N ILE A 129 -3.35 2.46 -5.84
CA ILE A 129 -2.38 2.96 -6.83
C ILE A 129 -1.60 1.75 -7.34
N VAL A 130 -1.59 1.56 -8.66
CA VAL A 130 -0.83 0.50 -9.32
C VAL A 130 0.25 1.15 -10.19
N TRP A 131 1.47 0.65 -10.02
CA TRP A 131 2.63 1.02 -10.79
C TRP A 131 2.97 -0.10 -11.76
N ARG A 132 3.29 0.28 -13.00
CA ARG A 132 3.83 -0.65 -13.99
C ARG A 132 5.19 -0.16 -14.48
N TRP A 133 6.14 -1.08 -14.53
CA TRP A 133 7.39 -0.92 -15.27
C TRP A 133 7.30 -1.73 -16.57
N TYR A 134 7.33 -1.04 -17.71
CA TYR A 134 7.28 -1.64 -19.05
C TYR A 134 8.59 -2.35 -19.36
N GLY A 135 8.50 -3.65 -19.68
CA GLY A 135 9.67 -4.49 -19.96
C GLY A 135 10.07 -4.57 -21.44
N GLY A 136 9.48 -3.74 -22.31
CA GLY A 136 9.72 -3.80 -23.76
C GLY A 136 8.74 -4.69 -24.55
N VAL A 137 7.87 -5.45 -23.87
CA VAL A 137 6.92 -6.38 -24.50
C VAL A 137 5.47 -5.93 -24.30
N LYS A 138 4.70 -5.80 -25.38
CA LYS A 138 3.27 -5.52 -25.33
C LYS A 138 2.52 -6.75 -24.80
N LEU A 139 1.92 -6.61 -23.63
CA LEU A 139 1.16 -7.68 -22.97
C LEU A 139 -0.28 -7.83 -23.50
N GLY A 140 -0.80 -6.85 -24.24
CA GLY A 140 -2.19 -6.85 -24.69
C GLY A 140 -3.18 -6.92 -23.52
N ALA A 141 -4.17 -7.81 -23.61
CA ALA A 141 -5.18 -7.99 -22.57
C ALA A 141 -4.64 -8.58 -21.26
N ASP A 142 -3.51 -9.30 -21.30
CA ASP A 142 -2.94 -9.95 -20.10
C ASP A 142 -2.53 -8.94 -19.02
N ARG A 143 -2.13 -7.72 -19.43
CA ARG A 143 -1.76 -6.65 -18.47
C ARG A 143 -2.89 -6.36 -17.49
N TRP A 144 -4.14 -6.38 -17.96
CA TRP A 144 -5.29 -6.07 -17.13
C TRP A 144 -5.55 -7.13 -16.06
N LYS A 145 -5.26 -8.40 -16.36
CA LYS A 145 -5.31 -9.47 -15.36
C LYS A 145 -4.31 -9.19 -14.24
N ARG A 146 -3.07 -8.84 -14.61
CA ARG A 146 -1.99 -8.53 -13.65
C ARG A 146 -2.28 -7.32 -12.79
N ILE A 147 -2.78 -6.25 -13.40
CA ILE A 147 -3.24 -5.05 -12.72
C ILE A 147 -4.28 -5.39 -11.65
N SER A 148 -5.32 -6.15 -12.02
CA SER A 148 -6.39 -6.51 -11.08
C SER A 148 -5.90 -7.44 -9.98
N GLU A 149 -4.99 -8.36 -10.30
CA GLU A 149 -4.35 -9.29 -9.36
C GLU A 149 -3.59 -8.54 -8.26
N VAL A 150 -2.65 -7.65 -8.64
CA VAL A 150 -1.87 -6.87 -7.65
C VAL A 150 -2.75 -5.90 -6.87
N ALA A 151 -3.76 -5.29 -7.51
CA ALA A 151 -4.68 -4.38 -6.83
C ALA A 151 -5.52 -5.10 -5.77
N ARG A 152 -6.02 -6.31 -6.07
CA ARG A 152 -6.75 -7.12 -5.07
C ARG A 152 -5.84 -7.53 -3.92
N GLU A 153 -4.61 -7.95 -4.20
CA GLU A 153 -3.64 -8.32 -3.17
C GLU A 153 -3.34 -7.15 -2.20
N ALA A 154 -3.15 -5.93 -2.74
CA ALA A 154 -2.95 -4.74 -1.91
C ALA A 154 -4.19 -4.41 -1.05
N LEU A 155 -5.40 -4.57 -1.61
CA LEU A 155 -6.64 -4.33 -0.86
C LEU A 155 -6.89 -5.39 0.22
N ASP A 156 -6.59 -6.65 -0.10
CA ASP A 156 -6.72 -7.80 0.80
C ASP A 156 -5.77 -7.68 1.99
N SER A 157 -4.50 -7.35 1.72
CA SER A 157 -3.50 -7.10 2.78
C SER A 157 -3.83 -5.90 3.68
N GLY A 158 -4.70 -4.99 3.21
CA GLY A 158 -5.25 -3.89 4.00
C GLY A 158 -6.56 -4.20 4.73
N GLY A 159 -7.12 -5.40 4.54
CA GLY A 159 -8.42 -5.75 5.10
C GLY A 159 -9.56 -4.89 4.56
N PHE A 160 -9.37 -4.24 3.39
CA PHE A 160 -10.39 -3.38 2.78
C PHE A 160 -11.45 -4.18 2.03
N LEU A 161 -11.14 -5.43 1.68
CA LEU A 161 -12.08 -6.32 1.05
C LEU A 161 -13.01 -6.87 2.14
N VAL A 162 -14.30 -6.52 2.05
CA VAL A 162 -15.31 -7.20 2.85
C VAL A 162 -15.34 -8.65 2.38
N ASN A 163 -15.00 -9.58 3.27
CA ASN A 163 -15.10 -11.02 2.99
C ASN A 163 -16.55 -11.35 2.62
N GLN A 164 -16.81 -11.41 1.32
CA GLN A 164 -17.98 -12.07 0.77
C GLN A 164 -17.71 -13.57 0.91
N ASN A 165 -17.75 -14.07 2.14
CA ASN A 165 -17.64 -15.49 2.42
C ASN A 165 -18.83 -16.19 1.77
N GLY A 166 -18.61 -16.73 0.58
CA GLY A 166 -19.59 -17.55 -0.13
C GLY A 166 -19.35 -17.71 -1.64
N ALA A 167 -18.16 -18.15 -2.07
CA ALA A 167 -17.98 -18.96 -3.29
C ALA A 167 -16.48 -19.31 -3.55
N GLU A 168 -16.14 -20.59 -3.34
CA GLU A 168 -15.21 -21.47 -4.08
C GLU A 168 -13.96 -20.89 -4.78
N GLY A 169 -12.76 -21.48 -4.72
CA GLY A 169 -12.36 -22.80 -4.25
C GLY A 169 -10.90 -23.08 -4.67
N GLN A 170 -10.16 -23.70 -3.77
CA GLN A 170 -8.82 -24.24 -4.02
C GLN A 170 -8.92 -25.55 -4.83
N ASN A 171 -8.34 -25.62 -6.03
CA ASN A 171 -7.82 -26.84 -6.71
C ASN A 171 -7.46 -26.49 -8.18
N LYS A 172 -6.49 -27.06 -8.89
CA LYS A 172 -5.70 -28.28 -8.69
C LYS A 172 -4.44 -28.18 -9.58
N LYS A 173 -3.31 -28.58 -8.99
CA LYS A 173 -2.11 -29.12 -9.64
C LYS A 173 -2.45 -29.90 -10.93
N ARG A 174 -2.04 -29.41 -12.12
CA ARG A 174 -2.07 -30.24 -13.35
C ARG A 174 -0.84 -31.16 -13.35
N LYS A 175 -1.06 -32.42 -12.95
CA LYS A 175 -0.10 -33.52 -13.07
C LYS A 175 -0.09 -34.01 -14.52
N LYS A 176 1.10 -34.02 -15.11
CA LYS A 176 1.50 -34.51 -16.44
C LYS A 176 1.02 -35.96 -16.65
N LYS A 177 0.38 -36.27 -17.78
CA LYS A 177 0.06 -37.65 -18.18
C LYS A 177 1.07 -38.12 -19.24
N LYS A 178 1.56 -39.33 -18.99
CA LYS A 178 2.45 -40.16 -19.79
C LYS A 178 1.71 -40.70 -21.02
#